data_AF-A0A9X2IZ64-F1
#
_entry.id   AF-A0A9X2IZ64-F1
#
_cell.length_a   1.000
_cell.length_b   1.000
_cell.length_c   1.000
_cell.angle_alpha   90.00
_cell.angle_beta   90.00
_cell.angle_gamma   90.00
#
_symmetry.space_group_name_H-M   'P 1'
#
loop_
_entity.id
_entity.type
_entity.pdbx_description
1 polymer ?
#
loop_
_entity_poly.entity_id
_entity_poly.type
_entity_poly.pdbx_seq_one_letter_code
_entity_poly.pdbx_strand_id
1 'polypeptide(L)'
;MTVVPLHHPRWEPDEMLIESAIAGRVRYHKLHPDEKPWLIAHLTAAGHTTDTIAAWLHCSRRTVQMARSEPVGVLTTRLLEAQRAQAAAESRARAARISPAAITDLVREVERLKDTRATLIEQLAEMRRRCGAPCPPQIVVLRPARRRPRRQPADATLPLFEEGA
;
A
#
# COMPACT_ATOMS: atom_id res chain seq x y z
N MET A 1 -34.18 -36.21 21.42
CA MET A 1 -33.91 -35.12 20.47
C MET A 1 -32.87 -34.21 21.11
N THR A 2 -31.62 -34.28 20.66
CA THR A 2 -30.49 -33.55 21.24
C THR A 2 -30.34 -32.24 20.47
N VAL A 3 -30.73 -31.14 21.09
CA VAL A 3 -30.54 -29.79 20.52
C VAL A 3 -29.05 -29.49 20.58
N VAL A 4 -28.38 -29.49 19.42
CA VAL A 4 -26.99 -29.04 19.29
C VAL A 4 -27.02 -27.51 19.29
N PRO A 5 -26.45 -26.82 20.29
CA PRO A 5 -26.38 -25.37 20.25
C PRO A 5 -25.44 -24.95 19.09
N LEU A 6 -26.02 -24.31 18.06
CA LEU A 6 -25.32 -23.78 16.87
C LEU A 6 -24.53 -22.48 17.14
N HIS A 7 -24.34 -22.10 18.39
CA HIS A 7 -23.58 -20.91 18.75
C HIS A 7 -22.39 -21.31 19.61
N HIS A 8 -21.25 -21.50 18.95
CA HIS A 8 -19.99 -21.23 19.64
C HIS A 8 -20.02 -19.78 20.14
N PRO A 9 -19.63 -19.52 21.39
CA PRO A 9 -19.50 -18.16 21.89
C PRO A 9 -18.70 -17.37 20.86
N ARG A 10 -19.21 -16.21 20.47
CA ARG A 10 -18.60 -15.35 19.47
C ARG A 10 -17.23 -14.97 20.02
N TRP A 11 -16.18 -15.58 19.49
CA TRP A 11 -14.82 -15.28 19.90
C TRP A 11 -14.53 -13.81 19.58
N GLU A 12 -14.01 -13.07 20.56
CA GLU A 12 -13.66 -11.66 20.42
C GLU A 12 -12.15 -11.48 20.55
N PRO A 13 -11.53 -10.61 19.73
CA PRO A 13 -10.12 -10.28 19.86
C PRO A 13 -9.80 -9.59 21.18
N ASP A 14 -8.80 -10.10 21.92
CA ASP A 14 -8.26 -9.45 23.12
C ASP A 14 -6.92 -8.78 22.81
N GLU A 15 -6.90 -7.45 22.72
CA GLU A 15 -5.69 -6.68 22.44
C GLU A 15 -4.61 -6.83 23.52
N MET A 16 -4.98 -7.07 24.78
CA MET A 16 -4.02 -7.27 25.89
C MET A 16 -3.20 -8.55 25.74
N LEU A 17 -3.69 -9.49 24.92
CA LEU A 17 -2.98 -10.72 24.61
C LEU A 17 -1.68 -10.47 23.84
N ILE A 18 -1.62 -9.39 23.05
CA ILE A 18 -0.43 -9.01 22.28
C ILE A 18 0.71 -8.62 23.22
N GLU A 19 0.44 -7.73 24.17
CA GLU A 19 1.43 -7.30 25.16
C GLU A 19 1.86 -8.46 26.07
N SER A 20 0.90 -9.29 26.47
CA SER A 20 1.16 -10.48 27.28
C SER A 20 2.06 -11.50 26.55
N ALA A 21 1.88 -11.63 25.23
CA ALA A 21 2.75 -12.46 24.40
C ALA A 21 4.16 -11.89 24.29
N ILE A 22 4.30 -10.58 24.05
CA ILE A 22 5.61 -9.90 24.01
C ILE A 22 6.35 -10.07 25.35
N ALA A 23 5.62 -10.02 26.47
CA ALA A 23 6.16 -10.28 27.80
C ALA A 23 6.50 -11.76 28.08
N GLY A 24 6.26 -12.67 27.14
CA GLY A 24 6.52 -14.11 27.28
C GLY A 24 5.60 -14.81 28.30
N ARG A 25 4.45 -14.21 28.62
CA ARG A 25 3.50 -14.76 29.62
C ARG A 25 2.46 -15.69 29.03
N VAL A 26 2.45 -15.82 27.70
CA VAL A 26 1.46 -16.59 26.93
C VAL A 26 2.10 -17.85 26.38
N ARG A 27 1.43 -18.99 26.50
CA ARG A 27 1.86 -20.25 25.88
C ARG A 27 0.92 -20.63 24.74
N TYR A 28 1.48 -20.92 23.57
CA TYR A 28 0.71 -21.24 22.36
C TYR A 28 -0.37 -22.31 22.56
N HIS A 29 -0.09 -23.35 23.33
CA HIS A 29 -1.02 -24.47 23.55
C HIS A 29 -2.18 -24.13 24.51
N LYS A 30 -2.10 -23.01 25.24
CA LYS A 30 -3.15 -22.54 26.15
C LYS A 30 -4.13 -21.58 25.48
N LEU A 31 -3.81 -21.11 24.27
CA LEU A 31 -4.66 -20.22 23.49
C LEU A 31 -5.83 -20.98 22.85
N HIS A 32 -6.94 -20.28 22.69
CA HIS A 32 -8.05 -20.73 21.87
C HIS A 32 -7.59 -20.92 20.41
N PRO A 33 -8.16 -21.88 19.64
CA PRO A 33 -7.79 -22.09 18.25
C PRO A 33 -7.81 -20.83 17.39
N ASP A 34 -8.81 -19.95 17.58
CA ASP A 34 -8.97 -18.70 16.81
C ASP A 34 -7.98 -17.59 17.24
N GLU A 35 -7.53 -17.59 18.50
CA GLU A 35 -6.56 -16.61 19.03
C GLU A 35 -5.16 -16.80 18.46
N LYS A 36 -4.77 -18.05 18.22
CA LYS A 36 -3.42 -18.40 17.74
C LYS A 36 -3.07 -17.70 16.42
N PRO A 37 -3.83 -17.88 15.33
CA PRO A 37 -3.52 -17.25 14.06
C PRO A 37 -3.73 -15.73 14.11
N TRP A 38 -4.70 -15.25 14.89
CA TRP A 38 -4.94 -13.82 15.10
C TRP A 38 -3.74 -13.12 15.77
N LEU A 39 -3.27 -13.65 16.91
CA LEU A 39 -2.15 -13.11 17.66
C LEU A 39 -0.86 -13.10 16.83
N ILE A 40 -0.61 -14.19 16.10
CA ILE A 40 0.55 -14.29 15.22
C ILE A 40 0.49 -13.28 14.06
N ALA A 41 -0.70 -13.02 13.51
CA ALA A 41 -0.88 -11.98 12.49
C ALA A 41 -0.56 -10.59 13.05
N HIS A 42 -1.02 -10.25 14.27
CA HIS A 42 -0.68 -8.99 14.93
C HIS A 42 0.83 -8.83 15.19
N LEU A 43 1.48 -9.85 15.74
CA LEU A 43 2.93 -9.81 16.00
C LEU A 43 3.74 -9.73 14.70
N THR A 44 3.28 -10.40 13.63
CA THR A 44 3.90 -10.33 12.31
C THR A 44 3.73 -8.94 11.69
N ALA A 45 2.54 -8.36 11.79
CA ALA A 45 2.28 -7.01 11.31
C ALA A 45 3.16 -5.99 12.06
N ALA A 46 3.37 -6.17 13.36
CA ALA A 46 4.27 -5.34 14.17
C ALA A 46 5.76 -5.45 13.78
N GLY A 47 6.12 -6.38 12.88
CA GLY A 47 7.47 -6.54 12.34
C GLY A 47 8.34 -7.54 13.10
N HIS A 48 7.77 -8.33 14.01
CA HIS A 48 8.53 -9.34 14.73
C HIS A 48 8.84 -10.56 13.86
N THR A 49 10.05 -11.09 14.02
CA THR A 49 10.49 -12.26 13.24
C THR A 49 9.79 -13.53 13.72
N THR A 50 9.73 -14.55 12.86
CA THR A 50 9.19 -15.87 13.22
C THR A 50 9.89 -16.46 14.44
N ASP A 51 11.18 -16.21 14.60
CA ASP A 51 11.99 -16.80 15.68
C ASP A 51 11.68 -16.13 17.01
N THR A 52 11.52 -14.81 17.00
CA THR A 52 11.06 -14.04 18.16
C THR A 52 9.65 -14.47 18.59
N ILE A 53 8.72 -14.59 17.65
CA ILE A 53 7.34 -15.01 17.93
C ILE A 53 7.31 -16.45 18.50
N ALA A 54 8.10 -17.36 17.93
CA ALA A 54 8.21 -18.73 18.41
C ALA A 54 8.76 -18.79 19.84
N ALA A 55 9.75 -17.96 20.17
CA ALA A 55 10.31 -17.84 21.51
C ALA A 55 9.28 -17.32 22.52
N TRP A 56 8.58 -16.23 22.18
CA TRP A 56 7.55 -15.63 23.04
C TRP A 56 6.37 -16.55 23.32
N LEU A 57 5.93 -17.32 22.33
CA LEU A 57 4.78 -18.22 22.45
C LEU A 57 5.17 -19.64 22.91
N HIS A 58 6.46 -19.90 23.12
CA HIS A 58 7.00 -21.21 23.46
C HIS A 58 6.56 -22.31 22.48
N CYS A 59 6.69 -22.05 21.17
CA CYS A 59 6.30 -22.99 20.12
C CYS A 59 7.37 -23.09 19.02
N SER A 60 7.18 -24.01 18.08
CA SER A 60 8.13 -24.19 16.99
C SER A 60 7.93 -23.15 15.88
N ARG A 61 9.00 -22.84 15.13
CA ARG A 61 8.92 -21.99 13.91
C ARG A 61 7.88 -22.51 12.91
N ARG A 62 7.79 -23.83 12.76
CA ARG A 62 6.81 -24.48 11.88
C ARG A 62 5.38 -24.19 12.32
N THR A 63 5.13 -24.23 13.63
CA THR A 63 3.82 -23.91 14.22
C THR A 63 3.42 -22.47 13.90
N VAL A 64 4.35 -21.52 14.00
CA VAL A 64 4.09 -20.11 13.64
C VAL A 64 3.72 -19.98 12.16
N GLN A 65 4.45 -20.66 11.26
CA GLN A 65 4.15 -20.60 9.83
C GLN A 65 2.81 -21.25 9.48
N MET A 66 2.46 -22.38 10.11
CA MET A 66 1.15 -23.00 9.92
C MET A 66 0.00 -22.09 10.37
N ALA A 67 0.15 -21.44 11.53
CA ALA A 67 -0.86 -20.51 12.01
C ALA A 67 -1.04 -19.28 11.09
N ARG A 68 0.00 -18.87 10.35
CA ARG A 68 -0.12 -17.78 9.36
C ARG A 68 -0.96 -18.18 8.14
N SER A 69 -0.96 -19.46 7.77
CA SER A 69 -1.78 -19.95 6.66
C SER A 69 -3.25 -20.16 7.04
N GLU A 70 -3.59 -20.11 8.33
CA GLU A 70 -4.98 -20.24 8.77
C GLU A 70 -5.84 -19.07 8.27
N PRO A 71 -7.11 -19.30 7.91
CA PRO A 71 -8.00 -18.27 7.37
C PRO A 71 -8.08 -17.01 8.23
N VAL A 72 -8.16 -17.18 9.56
CA VAL A 72 -8.20 -16.07 10.52
C VAL A 72 -6.93 -15.23 10.42
N GLY A 73 -5.74 -15.85 10.39
CA GLY A 73 -4.46 -15.15 10.31
C GLY A 73 -4.29 -14.37 8.99
N VAL A 74 -4.74 -14.97 7.88
CA VAL A 74 -4.74 -14.31 6.56
C VAL A 74 -5.65 -13.09 6.55
N LEU A 75 -6.89 -13.23 7.05
CA LEU A 75 -7.86 -12.13 7.08
C LEU A 75 -7.43 -11.01 8.03
N THR A 76 -6.90 -11.35 9.21
CA THR A 76 -6.36 -10.36 10.16
C THR A 76 -5.19 -9.60 9.55
N THR A 77 -4.27 -10.27 8.85
CA THR A 77 -3.15 -9.59 8.17
C THR A 77 -3.65 -8.58 7.15
N ARG A 78 -4.62 -8.98 6.29
CA ARG A 78 -5.23 -8.08 5.30
C ARG A 78 -5.96 -6.90 5.94
N LEU A 79 -6.66 -7.14 7.06
CA LEU A 79 -7.33 -6.09 7.82
C LEU A 79 -6.32 -5.05 8.34
N LEU A 80 -5.22 -5.51 8.95
CA LEU A 80 -4.17 -4.64 9.47
C LEU A 80 -3.48 -3.83 8.36
N GLU A 81 -3.26 -4.44 7.19
CA GLU A 81 -2.75 -3.74 6.00
C GLU A 81 -3.72 -2.66 5.51
N ALA A 82 -5.01 -2.97 5.45
CA ALA A 82 -6.05 -2.02 5.05
C ALA A 82 -6.14 -0.84 6.04
N GLN A 83 -6.09 -1.10 7.34
CA GLN A 83 -6.08 -0.06 8.38
C GLN A 83 -4.84 0.84 8.28
N ARG A 84 -3.66 0.28 8.01
CA ARG A 84 -2.44 1.07 7.76
C ARG A 84 -2.56 1.92 6.51
N ALA A 85 -3.08 1.37 5.42
CA ALA A 85 -3.30 2.10 4.18
C ALA A 85 -4.30 3.25 4.38
N GLN A 86 -5.37 3.01 5.14
CA GLN A 86 -6.33 4.04 5.55
C GLN A 86 -5.66 5.13 6.40
N ALA A 87 -4.94 4.76 7.46
CA ALA A 87 -4.24 5.73 8.31
C ALA A 87 -3.23 6.58 7.52
N ALA A 88 -2.51 5.97 6.58
CA ALA A 88 -1.61 6.67 5.67
C ALA A 88 -2.35 7.57 4.67
N ALA A 89 -3.52 7.15 4.17
CA ALA A 89 -4.38 7.98 3.33
C ALA A 89 -4.93 9.17 4.10
N GLU A 90 -5.39 8.98 5.34
CA GLU A 90 -5.83 10.05 6.22
C GLU A 90 -4.70 11.00 6.59
N SER A 91 -3.51 10.48 6.89
CA SER A 91 -2.33 11.32 7.16
C SER A 91 -1.97 12.15 5.94
N ARG A 92 -2.02 11.57 4.73
CA ARG A 92 -1.83 12.30 3.48
C ARG A 92 -2.93 13.32 3.25
N ALA A 93 -4.19 13.00 3.53
CA ALA A 93 -5.31 13.94 3.41
C ALA A 93 -5.21 15.08 4.44
N ARG A 94 -4.74 14.81 5.67
CA ARG A 94 -4.44 15.81 6.71
C ARG A 94 -3.26 16.69 6.32
N ALA A 95 -2.17 16.11 5.81
CA ALA A 95 -1.02 16.86 5.30
C ALA A 95 -1.38 17.66 4.04
N ALA A 96 -2.26 17.11 3.21
CA ALA A 96 -2.92 17.78 2.10
C ALA A 96 -4.17 18.54 2.54
N ARG A 97 -4.31 18.93 3.82
CA ARG A 97 -5.18 20.07 4.18
C ARG A 97 -4.49 21.35 3.72
N ILE A 98 -4.58 21.48 2.40
CA ILE A 98 -4.49 22.62 1.53
C ILE A 98 -4.90 23.90 2.29
N SER A 99 -3.99 24.87 2.37
CA SER A 99 -4.33 26.20 2.84
C SER A 99 -5.42 26.82 1.96
N PRO A 100 -6.22 27.79 2.44
CA PRO A 100 -7.19 28.49 1.59
C PRO A 100 -6.57 29.03 0.28
N ALA A 101 -5.28 29.38 0.31
CA ALA A 101 -4.50 29.76 -0.86
C ALA A 101 -4.32 28.60 -1.85
N ALA A 102 -3.95 27.41 -1.38
CA ALA A 102 -3.79 26.24 -2.24
C ALA A 102 -5.15 25.75 -2.82
N ILE A 103 -6.29 26.00 -2.16
CA ILE A 103 -7.62 25.77 -2.75
C ILE A 103 -7.86 26.75 -3.90
N THR A 104 -7.51 28.02 -3.68
CA THR A 104 -7.67 29.09 -4.67
C THR A 104 -6.81 28.82 -5.92
N ASP A 105 -5.58 28.34 -5.74
CA ASP A 105 -4.67 27.98 -6.83
C ASP A 105 -5.19 26.77 -7.62
N LEU A 106 -5.73 25.76 -6.95
CA LEU A 106 -6.35 24.61 -7.61
C LEU A 106 -7.60 25.01 -8.41
N VAL A 107 -8.45 25.89 -7.87
CA VAL A 107 -9.63 26.41 -8.58
C VAL A 107 -9.20 27.22 -9.81
N ARG A 108 -8.20 28.09 -9.68
CA ARG A 108 -7.64 28.86 -10.82
C ARG A 108 -7.08 27.95 -11.91
N GLU A 109 -6.37 26.89 -11.53
CA GLU A 109 -5.83 25.95 -12.52
C GLU A 109 -6.93 25.16 -13.22
N VAL A 110 -8.00 24.78 -12.51
CA VAL A 110 -9.17 24.14 -13.13
C VAL A 110 -9.85 25.07 -14.13
N GLU A 111 -10.07 26.33 -13.79
CA GLU A 111 -10.66 27.31 -14.73
C GLU A 111 -9.74 27.54 -15.94
N ARG A 112 -8.43 27.70 -15.73
CA ARG A 112 -7.45 27.80 -16.83
C ARG A 112 -7.49 26.60 -17.77
N LEU A 113 -7.62 25.39 -17.23
CA LEU A 113 -7.71 24.16 -18.03
C LEU A 113 -9.05 24.07 -18.79
N LYS A 114 -10.16 24.56 -18.22
CA LYS A 114 -11.44 24.65 -18.92
C LYS A 114 -11.36 25.62 -20.10
N ASP A 115 -10.77 26.79 -19.90
CA ASP A 115 -10.57 27.78 -20.96
C ASP A 115 -9.69 27.22 -22.08
N THR A 116 -8.55 26.62 -21.71
CA THR A 116 -7.64 25.97 -22.66
C THR A 116 -8.35 24.88 -23.47
N ARG A 117 -9.18 24.06 -22.81
CA ARG A 117 -9.98 23.02 -23.47
C ARG A 117 -11.00 23.62 -24.43
N ALA A 118 -11.71 24.68 -24.04
CA ALA A 118 -12.67 25.35 -24.90
C ALA A 118 -12.00 25.89 -26.17
N THR A 119 -10.87 26.58 -26.03
CA THR A 119 -10.08 27.07 -27.16
C THR A 119 -9.63 25.93 -28.09
N LEU A 120 -9.16 24.80 -27.55
CA LEU A 120 -8.77 23.65 -28.37
C LEU A 120 -9.94 23.04 -29.13
N ILE A 121 -11.12 22.98 -28.52
CA ILE A 121 -12.35 22.49 -29.18
C ILE A 121 -12.72 23.43 -30.34
N GLU A 122 -12.66 24.75 -30.12
CA GLU A 122 -12.93 25.74 -31.16
C GLU A 122 -11.94 25.65 -32.31
N GLN A 123 -10.64 25.51 -32.01
CA GLN A 123 -9.59 25.32 -33.01
C GLN A 123 -9.83 24.06 -33.85
N LEU A 124 -10.19 22.94 -33.21
CA LEU A 124 -10.51 21.69 -33.91
C LEU A 124 -11.78 21.81 -34.76
N ALA A 125 -12.81 22.50 -34.27
CA ALA A 125 -14.03 22.77 -35.03
C ALA A 125 -13.74 23.65 -36.25
N GLU A 126 -12.92 24.68 -36.09
CA GLU A 126 -12.49 25.55 -37.18
C GLU A 126 -11.63 24.82 -38.22
N MET A 127 -10.68 23.99 -37.78
CA MET A 127 -9.90 23.13 -38.69
C MET A 127 -10.80 22.18 -39.48
N ARG A 128 -11.81 21.58 -38.83
CA ARG A 128 -12.80 20.73 -39.52
C ARG A 128 -13.62 21.51 -40.56
N ARG A 129 -14.04 22.74 -40.22
CA ARG A 129 -14.75 23.63 -41.17
C ARG A 129 -13.89 23.96 -42.39
N ARG A 130 -12.59 24.25 -42.18
CA ARG A 130 -11.65 24.61 -43.26
C ARG A 130 -11.23 23.43 -44.13
N CYS A 131 -11.08 22.23 -43.56
CA CYS A 131 -10.53 21.08 -44.27
C CYS A 131 -11.58 20.24 -45.02
N GLY A 132 -12.88 20.48 -44.84
CA GLY A 132 -13.97 19.83 -45.61
C GLY A 132 -14.06 18.30 -45.51
N ALA A 133 -13.15 17.64 -44.79
CA ALA A 133 -13.02 16.20 -44.68
C ALA A 133 -13.11 15.76 -43.21
N PRO A 134 -13.75 14.62 -42.91
CA PRO A 134 -13.81 14.06 -41.56
C PRO A 134 -12.42 13.52 -41.18
N CYS A 135 -11.59 14.34 -40.52
CA CYS A 135 -10.37 13.83 -39.90
C CYS A 135 -10.76 12.89 -38.75
N PRO A 136 -10.33 11.61 -38.75
CA PRO A 136 -10.62 10.70 -37.65
C PRO A 136 -9.92 11.21 -36.37
N PRO A 137 -10.49 10.95 -35.18
CA PRO A 137 -9.94 11.45 -33.93
C PRO A 137 -8.58 10.78 -33.66
N GLN A 138 -7.48 11.48 -33.97
CA GLN A 138 -6.18 11.11 -33.41
C GLN A 138 -6.16 11.53 -31.94
N ILE A 139 -6.32 10.54 -31.07
CA ILE A 139 -6.07 10.70 -29.64
C ILE A 139 -4.57 10.91 -29.47
N VAL A 140 -4.13 12.16 -29.31
CA VAL A 140 -2.76 12.48 -28.94
C VAL A 140 -2.61 12.21 -27.44
N VAL A 141 -2.14 11.01 -27.09
CA VAL A 141 -1.75 10.68 -25.71
C VAL A 141 -0.44 11.41 -25.40
N LEU A 142 -0.53 12.59 -24.77
CA LEU A 142 0.62 13.29 -24.20
C LEU A 142 1.16 12.47 -23.02
N ARG A 143 2.19 11.66 -23.27
CA ARG A 143 2.93 10.99 -22.19
C ARG A 143 3.75 12.04 -21.43
N PRO A 144 3.63 12.16 -20.10
CA PRO A 144 4.49 13.06 -19.34
C PRO A 144 5.95 12.63 -19.54
N ALA A 145 6.82 13.61 -19.77
CA ALA A 145 8.24 13.37 -20.00
C ALA A 145 8.82 12.56 -18.83
N ARG A 146 9.28 11.33 -19.11
CA ARG A 146 10.05 10.54 -18.14
C ARG A 146 11.25 11.41 -17.72
N ARG A 147 11.33 11.75 -16.43
CA ARG A 147 12.56 12.33 -15.86
C ARG A 147 13.71 11.39 -16.19
N ARG A 148 14.63 11.82 -17.07
CA ARG A 148 15.86 11.09 -17.32
C ARG A 148 16.60 10.96 -15.97
N PRO A 149 17.03 9.77 -15.55
CA PRO A 149 17.95 9.65 -14.45
C PRO A 149 19.19 10.48 -14.78
N ARG A 150 19.58 11.35 -13.85
CA ARG A 150 20.75 12.23 -13.97
C ARG A 150 21.96 11.31 -14.17
N ARG A 151 22.59 11.39 -15.36
CA ARG A 151 23.83 10.67 -15.66
C ARG A 151 24.85 11.13 -14.63
N GLN A 152 25.25 10.23 -13.73
CA GLN A 152 26.44 10.48 -12.91
C GLN A 152 27.62 10.67 -13.87
N PRO A 153 28.47 11.69 -13.68
CA PRO A 153 29.70 11.79 -14.45
C PRO A 153 30.49 10.51 -14.21
N ALA A 154 30.83 9.82 -15.29
CA ALA A 154 31.71 8.67 -15.21
C ALA A 154 33.03 9.16 -14.62
N ASP A 155 33.45 8.56 -13.51
CA ASP A 155 34.84 8.67 -13.06
C ASP A 155 35.71 8.28 -14.24
N ALA A 156 36.61 9.19 -14.61
CA ALA A 156 37.60 8.98 -15.64
C ALA A 156 38.60 7.93 -15.11
N THR A 157 38.27 6.65 -15.29
CA THR A 157 39.25 5.59 -15.12
C THR A 157 40.23 5.69 -16.29
N LEU A 158 41.36 6.33 -16.03
CA LEU A 158 42.53 6.35 -16.91
C LEU A 158 42.88 4.91 -17.34
N PRO A 159 43.31 4.69 -18.59
CA PRO A 159 43.88 3.41 -18.98
C PRO A 159 45.21 3.25 -18.23
N LEU A 160 45.21 2.38 -17.21
CA LEU A 160 46.44 1.77 -16.73
C LEU A 160 46.82 0.72 -17.78
N PHE A 161 47.96 0.95 -18.43
CA PHE A 161 48.70 0.06 -19.35
C PHE A 161 48.39 0.21 -20.85
N GLU A 162 49.25 0.96 -21.54
CA GLU A 162 49.69 0.62 -22.90
C GLU A 162 51.16 0.15 -22.87
N GLU A 163 51.42 -0.84 -23.74
CA GLU A 163 52.69 -1.34 -24.31
C GLU A 163 53.59 -2.33 -23.53
N GLY A 164 53.84 -3.47 -24.18
CA GLY A 164 54.95 -4.37 -23.90
C GLY A 164 54.93 -5.69 -24.71
N ALA A 165 55.65 -5.69 -25.84
CA ALA A 165 56.09 -6.79 -26.71
C ALA A 165 55.23 -7.15 -27.94
#